data_AF-A0A349M623-F1
#
_entry.id   AF-A0A349M623-F1
#
_cell.length_a   1.000
_cell.length_b   1.000
_cell.length_c   1.000
_cell.angle_alpha   90.00
_cell.angle_beta   90.00
_cell.angle_gamma   90.00
#
_symmetry.space_group_name_H-M   'P 1'
#
loop_
_entity.id
_entity.type
_entity.pdbx_description
1 polymer ?
#
loop_
_entity_poly.entity_id
_entity_poly.type
_entity_poly.pdbx_seq_one_letter_code
_entity_poly.pdbx_strand_id
1 'polypeptide(L)' 'MFPDVDLTPHGGEEGGVSRLHARIFVDNGQYMLEDENSTNFTFLNRQRLAGKTPTPLHDNDEIKLGRVLLRFKTA' A
#
# COMPACT_ATOMS: atom_id res chain seq x y z
N MET A 1 7.46 -11.26 11.59
CA MET A 1 7.83 -10.68 10.28
C MET A 1 7.77 -9.17 10.45
N PHE A 2 8.81 -8.46 10.01
CA PHE A 2 8.91 -7.00 10.11
C PHE A 2 8.65 -6.38 8.74
N PRO A 3 7.96 -5.24 8.63
CA PRO A 3 7.77 -4.56 7.37
C PRO A 3 9.08 -3.85 6.95
N ASP A 4 9.28 -3.71 5.64
CA ASP A 4 10.38 -2.89 5.10
C ASP A 4 10.17 -1.39 5.38
N VAL A 5 8.91 -0.96 5.47
CA VAL A 5 8.50 0.40 5.82
C VAL A 5 7.56 0.34 7.01
N ASP A 6 8.00 0.88 8.15
CA ASP A 6 7.19 0.97 9.36
C ASP A 6 6.39 2.27 9.38
N LEU A 7 5.05 2.15 9.40
CA LEU A 7 4.13 3.27 9.48
C LEU A 7 3.71 3.61 10.92
N THR A 8 4.20 2.88 11.92
CA THR A 8 3.89 3.14 13.34
C THR A 8 4.17 4.59 13.76
N PRO A 9 5.31 5.22 13.38
CA PRO A 9 5.57 6.63 13.71
C PRO A 9 4.60 7.62 13.04
N HIS A 10 3.84 7.17 12.04
CA HIS A 10 2.91 7.96 11.24
C HIS A 10 1.45 7.59 11.50
N GLY A 11 1.15 6.98 12.66
CA GLY A 11 -0.21 6.60 13.03
C GLY A 11 -0.71 5.33 12.33
N GLY A 12 0.19 4.46 11.86
CA GLY A 12 -0.15 3.21 11.20
C GLY A 12 -1.02 2.28 12.05
N GLU A 13 -0.65 2.07 13.33
CA GLU A 13 -1.40 1.20 14.22
C GLU A 13 -2.82 1.72 14.47
N GLU A 14 -2.94 2.98 14.90
CA GLU A 14 -4.24 3.64 15.11
C GLU A 14 -5.05 3.72 13.80
N GLY A 15 -4.37 3.93 12.67
CA GLY A 15 -4.94 3.98 11.34
C GLY A 15 -5.43 2.62 10.83
N GLY A 16 -5.16 1.52 11.54
CA GLY A 16 -5.57 0.18 11.15
C GLY A 16 -4.70 -0.43 10.05
N VAL A 17 -3.43 -0.06 9.99
CA VAL A 17 -2.44 -0.66 9.07
C VAL A 17 -2.00 -2.01 9.64
N SER A 18 -2.36 -3.11 8.97
CA SER A 18 -1.82 -4.45 9.24
C SER A 18 -0.29 -4.50 9.17
N ARG A 19 0.34 -5.40 9.94
CA ARG A 19 1.82 -5.58 9.98
C ARG A 19 2.43 -5.86 8.60
N LEU A 20 1.70 -6.59 7.76
CA LEU A 20 1.96 -6.78 6.33
C LEU A 20 0.70 -6.33 5.60
N HIS A 21 0.67 -5.07 5.18
CA HIS A 21 -0.55 -4.48 4.63
C HIS A 21 -0.61 -4.60 3.11
N ALA A 22 0.47 -4.14 2.48
CA ALA A 22 0.64 -4.13 1.05
C ALA A 22 2.13 -4.21 0.75
N ARG A 23 2.46 -4.64 -0.46
CA ARG A 23 3.82 -4.60 -0.99
C ARG A 23 3.85 -3.78 -2.26
N ILE A 24 4.96 -3.07 -2.44
CA ILE A 24 5.29 -2.39 -3.69
C ILE A 24 6.51 -3.12 -4.26
N PHE A 25 6.45 -3.50 -5.53
CA PHE A 25 7.53 -4.19 -6.21
C PHE A 25 7.59 -3.76 -7.68
N VAL A 26 8.69 -4.07 -8.34
CA VAL A 26 8.87 -3.78 -9.77
C VAL A 26 8.69 -5.08 -10.55
N ASP A 27 7.83 -5.07 -11.56
CA ASP A 27 7.65 -6.16 -12.52
C ASP A 27 7.74 -5.60 -13.94
N ASN A 28 8.63 -6.17 -14.76
CA ASN A 28 8.91 -5.69 -16.13
C ASN A 28 9.15 -4.18 -16.25
N GLY A 29 9.80 -3.57 -15.25
CA GLY A 29 10.09 -2.13 -15.21
C GLY A 29 8.91 -1.25 -14.79
N GLN A 30 7.76 -1.83 -14.42
CA GLN A 30 6.60 -1.13 -13.91
C GLN A 30 6.47 -1.33 -12.40
N TYR A 31 6.14 -0.26 -11.67
CA TYR A 31 5.82 -0.38 -10.25
C TYR A 31 4.44 -1.01 -10.08
N MET A 32 4.35 -1.96 -9.16
CA MET A 32 3.14 -2.71 -8.85
C MET A 32 2.83 -2.55 -7.37
N LEU A 33 1.55 -2.39 -7.06
CA LEU A 33 1.00 -2.40 -5.70
C LEU A 33 0.11 -3.63 -5.54
N GLU A 34 0.31 -4.38 -4.45
CA GLU A 34 -0.48 -5.55 -4.11
C GLU A 34 -0.89 -5.50 -2.64
N ASP A 35 -2.17 -5.72 -2.36
CA ASP A 35 -2.68 -5.91 -0.99
C ASP A 35 -2.33 -7.31 -0.46
N GLU A 36 -1.74 -7.36 0.73
CA GLU A 36 -1.26 -8.58 1.39
C GLU A 36 -2.35 -9.26 2.24
N ASN A 37 -3.62 -9.21 1.81
CA ASN A 37 -4.80 -9.59 2.59
C ASN A 37 -4.93 -8.78 3.89
N SER A 38 -4.80 -7.47 3.77
CA SER A 38 -4.87 -6.57 4.91
C SER A 38 -6.28 -6.56 5.53
N THR A 39 -6.35 -6.24 6.83
CA THR A 39 -7.63 -6.21 7.57
C THR A 39 -8.54 -5.08 7.10
N ASN A 40 -7.97 -3.92 6.75
CA ASN A 40 -8.72 -2.71 6.40
C ASN A 40 -8.63 -2.33 4.92
N PHE A 41 -8.08 -3.23 4.10
CA PHE A 41 -7.91 -3.10 2.66
C PHE A 41 -6.97 -1.96 2.22
N THR A 42 -6.37 -2.18 1.06
CA THR A 42 -5.64 -1.17 0.30
C THR A 42 -6.55 -0.53 -0.74
N PHE A 43 -6.47 0.79 -0.89
CA PHE A 43 -7.09 1.52 -1.97
C PHE A 43 -6.03 2.26 -2.79
N LEU A 44 -6.18 2.23 -4.11
CA LEU A 44 -5.39 3.01 -5.05
C LEU A 44 -6.33 4.01 -5.73
N ASN A 45 -6.05 5.31 -5.64
CA ASN A 45 -6.87 6.37 -6.23
C ASN A 45 -8.38 6.24 -5.91
N ARG A 46 -8.70 5.99 -4.63
CA ARG A 46 -10.04 5.74 -4.09
C ARG A 46 -10.72 4.45 -4.54
N GLN A 47 -10.07 3.61 -5.34
CA GLN A 47 -10.57 2.30 -5.74
C GLN A 47 -9.95 1.21 -4.86
N ARG A 48 -10.79 0.36 -4.27
CA ARG A 48 -10.33 -0.76 -3.45
C ARG A 48 -9.64 -1.80 -4.33
N LEU A 49 -8.44 -2.24 -3.92
CA LEU A 49 -7.76 -3.33 -4.59
C LEU A 49 -8.39 -4.68 -4.25
N ALA A 50 -8.35 -5.61 -5.21
CA ALA A 50 -8.56 -7.01 -4.91
C ALA A 50 -7.32 -7.54 -4.17
N GLY A 51 -7.53 -8.34 -3.12
CA GLY A 51 -6.43 -8.98 -2.38
C GLY A 51 -5.58 -9.83 -3.32
N LYS A 52 -4.26 -9.83 -3.11
CA LYS A 52 -3.31 -10.66 -3.89
C LYS A 52 -3.37 -10.46 -5.41
N THR A 53 -3.81 -9.28 -5.85
CA THR A 53 -3.87 -8.90 -7.26
C THR A 53 -2.91 -7.72 -7.51
N PRO A 54 -1.77 -7.94 -8.19
CA PRO A 54 -0.87 -6.86 -8.59
C PRO A 54 -1.60 -5.82 -9.43
N THR A 55 -1.51 -4.56 -9.02
CA THR A 55 -2.11 -3.42 -9.72
C THR A 55 -1.03 -2.41 -10.08
N PRO A 56 -0.98 -1.91 -11.34
CA PRO A 56 0.01 -0.91 -11.73
C PRO A 56 -0.07 0.36 -10.87
N LEU A 57 1.10 0.86 -10.46
CA LEU A 57 1.28 2.03 -9.63
C LEU A 57 2.11 3.09 -10.38
N HIS A 58 1.64 4.34 -10.41
CA HIS A 58 2.24 5.44 -11.15
C HIS A 58 2.62 6.61 -10.24
N ASP A 59 3.55 7.45 -10.69
CA ASP A 59 3.96 8.65 -9.93
C ASP A 59 2.76 9.53 -9.58
N ASN A 60 2.72 10.01 -8.33
CA ASN A 60 1.63 10.77 -7.70
C ASN A 60 0.35 9.99 -7.37
N ASP A 61 0.31 8.68 -7.59
CA ASP A 61 -0.84 7.89 -7.15
C ASP A 61 -1.05 7.98 -5.63
N GLU A 62 -2.33 8.05 -5.25
CA GLU A 62 -2.76 8.05 -3.87
C GLU A 62 -3.00 6.61 -3.40
N ILE A 63 -2.29 6.21 -2.34
CA ILE A 63 -2.41 4.89 -1.73
C ILE A 63 -3.01 5.08 -0.34
N LYS A 64 -4.13 4.42 -0.06
CA LYS A 64 -4.73 4.40 1.27
C LYS A 64 -4.62 3.01 1.88
N LEU A 65 -3.98 2.93 3.05
CA LEU A 65 -3.83 1.72 3.86
C LEU A 65 -4.66 1.88 5.12
N GLY A 66 -5.81 1.22 5.20
CA GLY A 66 -6.79 1.50 6.26
C GLY A 66 -7.20 2.98 6.28
N ARG A 67 -6.79 3.74 7.30
CA ARG A 67 -7.04 5.20 7.42
C ARG A 67 -5.82 6.06 7.09
N VAL A 68 -4.66 5.46 6.81
CA VAL A 68 -3.44 6.18 6.46
C VAL A 68 -3.42 6.46 4.96
N LEU A 69 -3.09 7.70 4.59
CA LEU A 69 -2.97 8.14 3.21
C LEU A 69 -1.50 8.39 2.86
N LEU A 70 -1.04 7.78 1.78
CA LEU A 70 0.29 7.90 1.23
C LEU A 70 0.19 8.41 -0.20
N ARG A 71 1.25 9.08 -0.67
CA ARG A 71 1.41 9.44 -2.08
C ARG A 71 2.67 8.77 -2.60
N PHE A 72 2.53 8.01 -3.67
CA PHE A 72 3.67 7.40 -4.34
C PHE A 72 4.45 8.46 -5.11
N LYS A 73 5.78 8.44 -5.00
CA LYS A 73 6.67 9.32 -5.75
C LYS A 73 7.81 8.51 -6.35
N THR A 74 8.02 8.64 -7.66
CA THR A 74 9.24 8.19 -8.32
C THR A 74 10.31 9.27 -8.21
N ALA A 75 11.59 8.86 -8.15
CA ALA A 75 12.73 9.77 -8.09
C ALA A 75 12.91 10.56 -9.40
#